data_AF-A0A645CTU7-F1
#
_entry.id   AF-A0A645CTU7-F1
#
_cell.length_a   1.000
_cell.length_b   1.000
_cell.length_c   1.000
_cell.angle_alpha   90.00
_cell.angle_beta   90.00
_cell.angle_gamma   90.00
#
_symmetry.space_group_name_H-M   'P 1'
#
loop_
_entity.id
_entity.type
_entity.pdbx_description
1 polymer ?
#
loop_
_entity_poly.entity_id
_entity_poly.type
_entity_poly.pdbx_seq_one_letter_code
_entity_poly.pdbx_strand_id
1 'polypeptide(L)' 'MVINTPMGYHAHASDDEIRSIAMRLKIPYTTTTSAAVAAVEAIGYLQKKQVVVRSLTS' A
#
# COMPACT_ATOMS: atom_id res chain seq x y z
N MET A 1 -1.39 6.42 5.17
CA MET A 1 -0.75 5.24 4.56
C MET A 1 0.74 5.34 4.79
N VAL A 2 1.40 4.24 5.13
CA VAL A 2 2.86 4.17 5.34
C VAL A 2 3.52 3.47 4.16
N ILE A 3 4.62 4.01 3.64
CA ILE A 3 5.46 3.36 2.62
C ILE A 3 6.81 3.09 3.30
N ASN A 4 7.12 1.82 3.55
CA ASN A 4 8.40 1.44 4.14
C ASN A 4 9.13 0.50 3.21
N THR A 5 10.07 0.98 2.41
CA THR A 5 10.80 0.18 1.42
C THR A 5 12.21 -0.13 1.94
N PRO A 6 12.39 -1.04 2.92
CA PRO A 6 13.71 -1.36 3.44
C PRO A 6 14.56 -2.03 2.36
N MET A 7 15.83 -1.64 2.26
CA MET A 7 16.83 -2.30 1.41
C MET A 7 17.97 -2.83 2.29
N GLY A 8 18.22 -4.14 2.24
CA GLY A 8 19.31 -4.81 2.95
C GLY A 8 18.92 -5.46 4.28
N TYR A 9 19.72 -6.42 4.74
CA TYR A 9 19.43 -7.29 5.90
C TYR A 9 19.15 -6.53 7.20
N HIS A 10 19.95 -5.50 7.51
CA HIS A 10 19.79 -4.71 8.74
C HIS A 10 18.54 -3.81 8.72
N ALA A 11 18.04 -3.43 7.54
CA ALA A 11 16.81 -2.65 7.42
C ALA A 11 15.55 -3.49 7.66
N HIS A 12 15.62 -4.81 7.47
CA HIS A 12 14.50 -5.73 7.73
C HIS A 12 14.21 -5.89 9.23
N ALA A 13 15.24 -5.93 10.08
CA ALA A 13 15.04 -6.07 11.53
C ALA A 13 14.28 -4.87 12.14
N SER A 14 14.53 -3.65 11.63
CA SER A 14 13.81 -2.44 12.06
C SER A 14 12.42 -2.28 11.41
N ASP A 15 12.17 -2.92 10.27
CA ASP A 15 10.86 -2.90 9.58
C ASP A 15 9.77 -3.62 10.40
N ASP A 16 10.14 -4.64 11.19
CA ASP A 16 9.22 -5.41 12.01
C ASP A 16 8.41 -4.53 12.98
N GLU A 17 9.04 -3.52 13.59
CA GLU A 17 8.36 -2.60 14.51
C GLU A 17 7.34 -1.70 13.80
N ILE A 18 7.74 -1.10 12.67
CA ILE A 18 6.89 -0.23 11.87
C ILE A 18 5.67 -1.01 11.37
N ARG A 19 5.90 -2.23 10.86
CA ARG A 19 4.85 -3.13 10.40
C ARG A 19 3.90 -3.50 11.54
N SER A 20 4.42 -3.89 12.69
CA SER A 20 3.62 -4.28 13.85
C SER A 20 2.70 -3.14 14.32
N ILE A 21 3.24 -1.93 14.43
CA ILE A 21 2.48 -0.75 14.84
C ILE A 21 1.44 -0.37 13.78
N ALA A 22 1.79 -0.38 12.50
CA ALA A 22 0.85 -0.09 11.42
C ALA A 22 -0.34 -1.06 11.41
N MET A 23 -0.08 -2.36 11.60
CA MET A 23 -1.12 -3.38 11.71
C MET A 23 -2.00 -3.14 12.94
N ARG A 24 -1.40 -2.89 14.12
CA ARG A 24 -2.13 -2.64 15.37
C ARG A 24 -3.04 -1.42 15.28
N LEU A 25 -2.59 -0.37 14.59
CA LEU A 25 -3.35 0.87 14.38
C LEU A 25 -4.26 0.83 13.14
N LYS A 26 -4.29 -0.29 12.40
CA LYS A 26 -5.03 -0.45 11.14
C LYS A 26 -4.69 0.63 10.10
N ILE A 27 -3.43 1.07 10.09
CA ILE A 27 -2.91 2.02 9.11
C ILE A 27 -2.47 1.20 7.89
N PRO A 28 -2.99 1.48 6.68
CA PRO A 28 -2.51 0.83 5.47
C PRO A 28 -1.00 1.04 5.30
N TYR A 29 -0.26 -0.03 5.07
CA TYR A 29 1.17 0.00 4.83
C TYR A 29 1.55 -0.85 3.62
N THR A 30 2.66 -0.50 2.98
CA THR A 30 3.26 -1.31 1.91
C THR A 30 4.78 -1.26 2.02
N THR A 31 5.43 -2.35 1.60
CA THR A 31 6.89 -2.48 1.61
C THR A 31 7.55 -2.39 0.24
N THR A 32 6.77 -2.20 -0.82
CA THR A 32 7.28 -2.08 -2.19
C THR A 32 6.87 -0.76 -2.82
N THR A 33 7.76 -0.20 -3.63
CA THR A 33 7.47 1.00 -4.43
C THR A 33 6.36 0.73 -5.45
N SER A 34 6.31 -0.46 -6.03
CA SER A 34 5.27 -0.86 -6.99
C SER A 34 3.87 -0.81 -6.38
N ALA A 35 3.68 -1.33 -5.17
CA ALA A 35 2.40 -1.27 -4.49
C ALA A 35 2.06 0.15 -4.01
N ALA A 36 3.05 0.97 -3.67
CA ALA A 36 2.84 2.38 -3.37
C ALA A 36 2.31 3.15 -4.59
N VAL A 37 2.91 2.93 -5.77
CA VAL A 37 2.44 3.53 -7.04
C VAL A 37 1.00 3.12 -7.33
N ALA A 38 0.69 1.83 -7.27
CA ALA A 38 -0.68 1.32 -7.50
C ALA A 38 -1.70 1.94 -6.53
N ALA A 39 -1.35 2.14 -5.26
CA ALA A 39 -2.22 2.78 -4.29
C ALA A 39 -2.50 4.25 -4.62
N VAL A 40 -1.49 5.00 -5.08
CA VAL A 40 -1.64 6.40 -5.51
C VAL A 40 -2.55 6.49 -6.73
N GLU A 41 -2.35 5.62 -7.72
CA GLU A 41 -3.21 5.54 -8.91
C GLU A 41 -4.66 5.24 -8.55
N ALA A 42 -4.89 4.26 -7.66
CA ALA A 42 -6.22 3.90 -7.19
C ALA A 42 -6.90 5.07 -6.45
N ILE A 43 -6.19 5.77 -5.57
CA ILE A 43 -6.71 6.97 -4.89
C ILE A 43 -7.10 8.05 -5.91
N GLY A 44 -6.24 8.31 -6.89
CA GLY A 44 -6.52 9.29 -7.94
C GLY A 44 -7.75 8.92 -8.79
N TYR A 45 -7.92 7.64 -9.11
CA TYR A 45 -9.09 7.14 -9.82
C TYR A 45 -10.38 7.31 -9.02
N LEU A 46 -10.36 6.99 -7.72
CA LEU A 46 -11.50 7.16 -6.82
C LEU A 46 -11.87 8.63 -6.62
N GLN A 47 -10.90 9.53 -6.46
CA GLN A 47 -11.13 10.97 -6.31
C GLN A 47 -11.81 11.58 -7.55
N LYS A 48 -11.51 11.06 -8.74
CA LYS A 48 -12.15 11.49 -10.00
C LYS A 48 -13.58 10.96 -10.18
N LYS A 49 -14.10 10.15 -9.23
CA LYS A 49 -15.41 9.47 -9.28
C LYS A 49 -15.65 8.62 -10.54
N GLN A 50 -14.59 8.17 -11.20
CA GLN A 50 -14.69 7.43 -12.46
C GLN A 50 -14.95 5.93 -12.27
N VAL A 51 -15.70 5.51 -11.26
CA VAL A 51 -15.93 4.08 -10.99
C VAL A 51 -16.85 3.50 -12.08
N VAL A 52 -16.26 2.72 -12.99
CA VAL A 52 -17.01 2.00 -14.04
C VAL A 52 -17.22 0.57 -13.60
N VAL A 53 -18.48 0.20 -13.32
CA VAL A 53 -18.85 -1.20 -13.07
C VAL A 53 -18.79 -1.94 -14.40
N ARG A 54 -17.95 -2.97 -14.48
CA ARG A 54 -17.91 -3.89 -15.62
C ARG A 54 -18.47 -5.24 -15.21
N SER A 55 -19.40 -5.77 -16.01
CA SER A 55 -19.86 -7.14 -15.88
C SER A 55 -18.74 -8.09 -16.32
N LEU A 56 -18.49 -9.12 -15.53
CA LEU A 56 -17.61 -10.22 -15.92
C LEU A 56 -18.47 -11.23 -16.68
N THR A 57 -18.73 -10.98 -17.97
CA THR A 57 -19.31 -12.00 -18.85
C THR A 57 -18.20 -12.92 -19.33
N SER A 58 -18.34 -14.21 -19.03
CA SER A 58 -17.49 -15.32 -19.49
C SER A 58 -17.58 -15.56 -20.99
#